data_AF-A0A3A8Q0K1-F1
#
_entry.id   AF-A0A3A8Q0K1-F1
#
_cell.length_a   1.000
_cell.length_b   1.000
_cell.length_c   1.000
_cell.angle_alpha   90.00
_cell.angle_beta   90.00
_cell.angle_gamma   90.00
#
_symmetry.space_group_name_H-M   'P 1'
#
loop_
_entity.id
_entity.type
_entity.pdbx_description
1 polymer ?
#
loop_
_entity_poly.entity_id
_entity_poly.type
_entity_poly.pdbx_seq_one_letter_code
_entity_poly.pdbx_strand_id
1 'polypeptide(L)' 'MSDLEALAPKVIARCREAGVRLVLAEACTGGLMTAALTEVPGASAVVERHRFEGERRQVRQAAAARGLALLLEQLRVES' A
#
# COMPACT_ATOMS: atom_id res chain seq x y z
N MET A 1 -3.33 -9.59 21.22
CA MET A 1 -2.56 -9.17 20.03
C MET A 1 -3.36 -9.61 18.82
N SER A 2 -3.74 -8.67 17.95
CA SER A 2 -4.55 -8.97 16.76
C SER A 2 -3.70 -9.61 15.65
N ASP A 3 -4.34 -10.30 14.71
CA ASP A 3 -3.65 -10.86 13.55
C ASP A 3 -2.95 -9.78 12.72
N LEU A 4 -3.52 -8.57 12.66
CA LEU A 4 -2.93 -7.42 11.98
C LEU A 4 -1.62 -6.97 12.64
N GLU A 5 -1.59 -6.90 13.97
CA GLU A 5 -0.38 -6.57 14.76
C GLU A 5 0.73 -7.61 14.53
N ALA A 6 0.37 -8.88 14.30
CA ALA A 6 1.32 -9.96 14.05
C ALA A 6 1.83 -10.03 12.60
N LEU A 7 1.01 -9.60 11.63
CA LEU A 7 1.31 -9.71 10.20
C LEU A 7 1.99 -8.46 9.62
N ALA A 8 1.61 -7.27 10.07
CA ALA A 8 2.14 -6.01 9.53
C ALA A 8 3.68 -5.92 9.59
N PRO A 9 4.36 -6.27 10.71
CA PRO A 9 5.82 -6.23 10.77
C PRO A 9 6.49 -7.17 9.75
N LYS A 10 5.88 -8.34 9.50
CA LYS A 10 6.40 -9.32 8.53
C LYS A 10 6.34 -8.79 7.11
N VAL A 11 5.27 -8.09 6.76
CA VAL A 11 5.11 -7.45 5.44
C VAL A 11 6.20 -6.40 5.24
N ILE A 12 6.41 -5.50 6.21
CA ILE A 12 7.43 -4.45 6.12
C ILE A 12 8.84 -5.03 5.99
N ALA A 13 9.16 -6.06 6.78
CA ALA A 13 10.45 -6.74 6.70
C ALA A 13 10.71 -7.30 5.28
N ARG A 14 9.72 -8.00 4.70
CA ARG A 14 9.85 -8.59 3.36
C ARG A 14 9.96 -7.55 2.26
N CYS A 15 9.26 -6.44 2.36
CA CYS A 15 9.39 -5.35 1.38
C CYS A 15 10.79 -4.73 1.42
N ARG A 16 11.36 -4.55 2.62
CA ARG A 16 12.74 -4.08 2.78
C ARG A 16 13.75 -5.07 2.20
N GLU A 17 13.62 -6.35 2.53
CA GLU A 17 14.50 -7.41 2.01
C GLU A 17 14.47 -7.48 0.48
N ALA A 18 13.30 -7.30 -0.13
CA ALA A 18 13.14 -7.32 -1.58
C ALA A 18 13.45 -5.96 -2.26
N GLY A 19 13.73 -4.90 -1.50
CA GLY A 19 13.96 -3.56 -2.05
C GLY A 19 12.74 -2.95 -2.75
N VAL A 20 11.54 -3.42 -2.43
CA VAL A 20 10.29 -2.98 -3.08
C VAL A 20 9.49 -2.03 -2.20
N ARG A 21 8.72 -1.14 -2.83
CA ARG A 21 7.76 -0.27 -2.15
C ARG A 21 6.34 -0.78 -2.36
N LEU A 22 5.53 -0.68 -1.31
CA LEU A 22 4.11 -0.99 -1.33
C LEU A 22 3.28 0.26 -1.56
N VAL A 23 2.27 0.11 -2.39
CA VAL A 23 1.20 1.08 -2.47
C VAL A 23 -0.13 0.39 -2.27
N LEU A 24 -0.92 0.96 -1.36
CA LEU A 24 -2.22 0.46 -0.98
C LEU A 24 -3.31 1.40 -1.50
N ALA A 25 -4.29 0.80 -2.17
CA ALA A 25 -5.52 1.49 -2.54
C ALA A 25 -6.69 0.74 -1.90
N GLU A 26 -7.28 1.36 -0.88
CA GLU A 26 -8.28 0.72 -0.01
C GLU A 26 -9.68 1.27 -0.26
N ALA A 27 -10.67 0.37 -0.35
CA ALA A 27 -12.07 0.72 -0.47
C ALA A 27 -12.91 0.07 0.64
N CYS A 28 -13.06 -1.26 0.62
CA CYS A 28 -13.85 -1.99 1.62
C CYS A 28 -13.21 -2.03 3.01
N THR A 29 -11.88 -1.93 3.09
CA THR A 29 -11.13 -1.93 4.34
C THR A 29 -11.04 -0.55 4.99
N GLY A 30 -11.45 0.52 4.30
CA GLY A 30 -11.49 1.88 4.86
C GLY A 30 -10.16 2.44 5.35
N GLY A 31 -9.02 1.86 4.97
CA GLY A 31 -7.70 2.26 5.44
C GLY A 31 -7.10 1.38 6.55
N LEU A 32 -7.77 0.29 6.95
CA LEU A 32 -7.30 -0.60 8.01
C LEU A 32 -5.95 -1.26 7.70
N MET A 33 -5.68 -1.61 6.44
CA MET A 33 -4.38 -2.18 6.07
C MET A 33 -3.28 -1.11 6.17
N THR A 34 -3.55 0.08 5.65
CA THR A 34 -2.63 1.22 5.76
C THR A 34 -2.35 1.52 7.22
N ALA A 35 -3.39 1.60 8.06
CA ALA A 35 -3.25 1.86 9.49
C ALA A 35 -2.31 0.84 10.15
N ALA A 36 -2.60 -0.46 10.00
CA ALA A 36 -1.79 -1.54 10.58
C ALA A 36 -0.33 -1.51 10.10
N LEU A 37 -0.08 -1.26 8.81
CA LEU A 37 1.29 -1.13 8.30
C LEU A 37 2.00 0.11 8.84
N THR A 38 1.32 1.25 8.92
CA THR A 38 1.93 2.51 9.37
C THR A 38 2.26 2.54 10.87
N GLU A 39 1.67 1.66 11.67
CA GLU A 39 2.04 1.47 13.08
C GLU A 39 3.42 0.80 13.25
N VAL A 40 3.95 0.17 12.19
CA VAL A 40 5.28 -0.45 12.22
C VAL A 40 6.37 0.61 12.05
N PRO A 41 7.38 0.68 12.96
CA PRO A 41 8.47 1.63 12.84
C PRO A 41 9.23 1.57 11.50
N GLY A 42 9.35 2.73 10.86
CA GLY A 42 9.99 2.90 9.56
C GLY A 42 9.18 2.37 8.38
N ALA A 43 7.86 2.15 8.54
CA ALA A 43 6.97 1.83 7.43
C ALA A 43 6.94 2.92 6.35
N SER A 44 7.22 4.18 6.70
CA SER A 44 7.32 5.29 5.73
C SER A 44 8.41 5.10 4.67
N ALA A 45 9.39 4.23 4.89
CA ALA A 45 10.38 3.88 3.87
C ALA A 45 9.79 3.05 2.71
N VAL A 46 8.67 2.37 2.95
CA VAL A 46 8.09 1.39 2.02
C VAL A 46 6.59 1.55 1.78
N VAL A 47 5.87 2.38 2.53
CA VAL A 47 4.41 2.57 2.39
C VAL A 47 4.09 3.99 1.91
N GLU A 48 3.37 4.08 0.80
CA GLU A 48 2.74 5.33 0.31
C GLU A 48 1.21 5.24 0.46
N ARG A 49 0.59 6.32 0.94
CA ARG A 49 -0.86 6.41 1.19
C ARG A 49 -1.54 7.30 0.16
N HIS A 50 -2.64 6.80 -0.42
CA HIS A 50 -3.55 7.59 -1.25
C HIS A 50 -4.95 7.63 -0.66
N ARG A 51 -5.62 8.78 -0.78
CA ARG A 51 -7.04 8.95 -0.47
C ARG A 51 -7.75 9.43 -1.73
N PHE A 52 -8.86 8.79 -2.05
CA PHE A 52 -9.69 9.15 -3.20
C PHE A 52 -11.06 9.60 -2.70
N GLU A 53 -11.54 10.73 -3.20
CA GLU A 53 -12.84 11.30 -2.85
C GLU A 53 -13.82 11.17 -4.04
N GLY A 54 -15.13 11.16 -3.74
CA GLY A 54 -16.19 11.08 -4.75
C GLY A 54 -17.03 9.80 -4.67
N GLU A 55 -17.80 9.55 -5.73
CA GLU A 55 -18.72 8.40 -5.79
C GLU A 55 -17.99 7.05 -5.79
N ARG A 56 -18.67 6.01 -5.32
CA ARG A 56 -18.10 4.64 -5.23
C ARG A 56 -17.40 4.17 -6.51
N ARG A 57 -17.98 4.48 -7.68
CA ARG A 57 -17.39 4.12 -8.99
C ARG A 57 -16.12 4.92 -9.28
N GLN A 58 -16.11 6.21 -8.97
CA GLN A 58 -14.98 7.12 -9.20
C GLN A 58 -13.81 6.74 -8.30
N VAL A 59 -14.08 6.48 -7.01
CA VAL A 59 -13.07 6.01 -6.04
C VAL A 59 -12.42 4.71 -6.52
N ARG A 60 -13.21 3.72 -6.98
CA ARG A 60 -12.68 2.45 -7.50
C ARG A 60 -11.80 2.64 -8.73
N GLN A 61 -12.21 3.49 -9.67
CA GLN A 61 -11.44 3.76 -10.88
C GLN A 61 -10.14 4.51 -10.57
N ALA A 62 -10.18 5.54 -9.72
CA ALA A 62 -9.00 6.30 -9.33
C ALA A 62 -7.98 5.44 -8.56
N ALA A 63 -8.47 4.62 -7.62
CA ALA A 63 -7.67 3.64 -6.90
C ALA A 63 -6.96 2.66 -7.84
N ALA A 64 -7.70 2.06 -8.78
CA ALA A 64 -7.15 1.12 -9.75
C ALA A 64 -6.12 1.80 -10.69
N ALA A 65 -6.42 3.00 -11.18
CA ALA A 65 -5.52 3.75 -12.06
C ALA A 65 -4.20 4.09 -11.38
N ARG A 66 -4.23 4.55 -10.12
CA ARG A 66 -3.01 4.82 -9.35
C ARG A 66 -2.22 3.53 -9.11
N GLY A 67 -2.88 2.45 -8.71
CA GLY A 67 -2.23 1.14 -8.56
C GLY A 67 -1.51 0.67 -9.82
N LEU A 68 -2.14 0.80 -10.99
CA LEU A 68 -1.51 0.46 -12.28
C LEU A 68 -0.32 1.36 -12.61
N ALA A 69 -0.44 2.68 -12.38
CA ALA A 69 0.66 3.62 -12.64
C ALA A 69 1.91 3.27 -11.82
N LEU A 70 1.72 2.92 -10.54
CA LEU A 70 2.80 2.52 -9.64
C LEU A 70 3.43 1.19 -10.02
N LEU A 71 2.62 0.23 -10.44
CA LEU A 71 3.16 -1.02 -10.99
C LEU A 71 4.04 -0.74 -12.20
N LEU A 72 3.61 0.14 -13.12
CA LEU A 72 4.43 0.53 -14.27
C LEU A 72 5.72 1.24 -13.85
N GLU A 73 5.68 2.09 -12.82
CA GLU A 73 6.88 2.74 -12.27
C GLU A 73 7.87 1.71 -11.68
N GLN A 74 7.38 0.70 -10.95
CA GLN A 74 8.21 -0.37 -10.38
C GLN A 74 8.72 -1.37 -11.42
N LEU A 75 7.94 -1.61 -12.48
CA LEU A 75 8.28 -2.52 -13.58
C LEU A 75 9.15 -1.87 -14.67
N ARG A 76 9.59 -0.61 -14.49
CA ARG A 76 10.67 -0.06 -15.31
C ARG A 76 11.97 -0.79 -14.98
N VAL A 77 12.11 -1.95 -15.61
CA VAL A 77 13.35 -2.67 -15.81
C VAL A 77 14.31 -1.70 -16.48
N GLU A 78 15.41 -1.37 -15.80
CA GLU A 78 16.57 -0.74 -16.43
C GLU A 78 16.93 -1.56 -17.68
N SER A 79 16.88 -0.91 -18.84
CA SER A 79 17.48 -1.45 -20.07
C SER A 79 18.98 -1.25 -20.04
#